data_AF-A0A1V4H7B7-F1
#
_entry.id   AF-A0A1V4H7B7-F1
#
_cell.length_a   1.000
_cell.length_b   1.000
_cell.length_c   1.000
_cell.angle_alpha   90.00
_cell.angle_beta   90.00
_cell.angle_gamma   90.00
#
_symmetry.space_group_name_H-M   'P 1'
#
loop_
_entity.id
_entity.type
_entity.pdbx_description
1 polymer ?
#
loop_
_entity_poly.entity_id
_entity_poly.type
_entity_poly.pdbx_seq_one_letter_code
_entity_poly.pdbx_strand_id
1 'polypeptide(L)'
;MSKRIAITILLSLIGLTLLLTPLQAKRSQDIYYQDQVAVLMYHHIHDKDTSSSTITTALFEQQLQTLLSKGYHFISLNEFKQYMAGATVPSNAVLVTFDDGYQSFYTAAYPILKSLRIPAVNFVITNDLANPMGSYIPSMSKEQVSEMTHATNFIDIGCHTNNLHHKLPDGKAALVGRLDAESDDAYQQRVLTDTQACVGKLAGLTDAPLDAMAYPYGITTPAATELIQKAGIRYAFTISPEMATRSADPLLIPRINAGSPGITPELLDRSIQRRIVAQPGSTPLRVDAAAAAQQLGGSAREEGGALSLRLGQEAFTLQVNAAKATRGDARVKLREPVLREHGQITIALDDLQALIEQPLVYTPATGQVAARVTPSVK
;
A
#
# COMPACT_ATOMS: atom_id res chain seq x y z
N MET A 1 -49.11 34.99 -23.95
CA MET A 1 -48.41 34.39 -22.78
C MET A 1 -46.97 34.86 -22.80
N SER A 2 -46.55 35.54 -21.72
CA SER A 2 -45.67 36.69 -21.80
C SER A 2 -44.19 36.36 -21.57
N LYS A 3 -43.31 37.13 -22.23
CA LYS A 3 -41.85 37.20 -21.99
C LYS A 3 -41.47 37.32 -20.51
N ARG A 4 -42.40 37.73 -19.63
CA ARG A 4 -42.20 37.80 -18.18
C ARG A 4 -42.08 36.42 -17.53
N ILE A 5 -42.79 35.39 -18.01
CA ILE A 5 -42.69 34.02 -17.45
C ILE A 5 -41.34 33.39 -17.81
N ALA A 6 -40.85 33.64 -19.03
CA ALA A 6 -39.54 33.15 -19.47
C ALA A 6 -38.38 33.78 -18.67
N ILE A 7 -38.49 35.07 -18.32
CA ILE A 7 -37.48 35.77 -17.50
C ILE A 7 -37.51 35.27 -16.05
N THR A 8 -38.68 34.98 -15.48
CA THR A 8 -38.77 34.45 -14.11
C THR A 8 -38.22 33.02 -14.00
N ILE A 9 -38.42 32.17 -15.02
CA ILE A 9 -37.85 30.81 -15.07
C ILE A 9 -36.32 30.86 -15.26
N LEU A 10 -35.82 31.80 -16.07
CA LEU A 10 -34.37 31.95 -16.27
C LEU A 10 -33.66 32.49 -15.01
N LEU A 11 -34.28 33.43 -14.29
CA LEU A 11 -33.75 33.97 -13.03
C LEU A 11 -33.82 32.95 -11.88
N SER A 12 -34.83 32.08 -11.84
CA SER A 12 -34.89 31.00 -10.84
C SER A 12 -33.89 29.88 -11.13
N LEU A 13 -33.60 29.57 -12.40
CA LEU A 13 -32.53 28.63 -12.79
C LEU A 13 -31.14 29.16 -12.45
N ILE A 14 -30.87 30.45 -12.69
CA ILE A 14 -29.58 31.07 -12.32
C ILE A 14 -29.43 31.16 -10.80
N GLY A 15 -30.50 31.50 -10.08
CA GLY A 15 -30.53 31.50 -8.61
C GLY A 15 -30.33 30.11 -8.00
N LEU A 16 -30.87 29.05 -8.62
CA LEU A 16 -30.70 27.67 -8.16
C LEU A 16 -29.30 27.11 -8.47
N THR A 17 -28.66 27.53 -9.56
CA THR A 17 -27.25 27.20 -9.84
C THR A 17 -26.26 27.93 -8.92
N LEU A 18 -26.59 29.13 -8.42
CA LEU A 18 -25.74 29.88 -7.49
C LEU A 18 -25.90 29.44 -6.02
N LEU A 19 -26.95 28.69 -5.69
CA LEU A 19 -27.15 28.05 -4.38
C LEU A 19 -26.51 26.65 -4.28
N LEU A 20 -25.91 26.17 -5.37
CA LEU A 20 -25.16 24.92 -5.47
C LEU A 20 -23.68 25.21 -5.75
N THR A 21 -23.08 26.22 -5.11
CA THR A 21 -21.66 26.09 -4.83
C THR A 21 -21.57 24.89 -3.88
N PRO A 22 -20.99 23.74 -4.29
CA PRO A 22 -20.61 22.77 -3.29
C PRO A 22 -19.75 23.55 -2.30
N LEU A 23 -19.95 23.33 -1.00
CA LEU A 23 -18.84 23.44 -0.07
C LEU A 23 -17.79 22.42 -0.56
N GLN A 24 -17.07 22.75 -1.63
CA GLN A 24 -15.75 22.24 -1.87
C GLN A 24 -14.93 22.91 -0.79
N ALA A 25 -14.97 22.30 0.41
CA ALA A 25 -13.87 22.39 1.34
C ALA A 25 -12.61 22.25 0.47
N LYS A 26 -11.79 23.29 0.49
CA LYS A 26 -10.60 23.44 -0.34
C LYS A 26 -9.77 22.16 -0.14
N ARG A 27 -9.90 21.18 -1.04
CA ARG A 27 -9.10 19.96 -0.98
C ARG A 27 -7.66 20.43 -0.99
N SER A 28 -6.89 20.04 0.03
CA SER A 28 -5.45 20.22 -0.05
C SER A 28 -4.99 19.50 -1.32
N GLN A 29 -4.23 20.21 -2.16
CA GLN A 29 -3.56 19.66 -3.33
C GLN A 29 -2.10 19.33 -3.00
N ASP A 30 -1.78 19.14 -1.72
CA ASP A 30 -0.44 18.79 -1.29
C ASP A 30 -0.07 17.44 -1.92
N ILE A 31 0.98 17.46 -2.76
CA ILE A 31 1.54 16.25 -3.36
C ILE A 31 2.59 15.74 -2.39
N TYR A 32 2.29 14.62 -1.72
CA TYR A 32 3.22 13.95 -0.83
C TYR A 32 4.10 12.96 -1.60
N TYR A 33 3.53 12.26 -2.57
CA TYR A 33 4.25 11.31 -3.42
C TYR A 33 3.63 11.17 -4.81
N GLN A 34 4.47 10.71 -5.73
CA GLN A 34 4.11 10.34 -7.10
C GLN A 34 4.75 9.00 -7.43
N ASP A 35 4.21 8.34 -8.45
CA ASP A 35 4.75 7.10 -9.03
C ASP A 35 4.97 5.97 -8.00
N GLN A 36 4.04 5.86 -7.06
CA GLN A 36 3.95 4.81 -6.06
C GLN A 36 2.54 4.80 -5.47
N VAL A 37 2.13 3.67 -4.91
CA VAL A 37 0.78 3.46 -4.39
C VAL A 37 0.87 3.00 -2.93
N ALA A 38 0.12 3.67 -2.06
CA ALA A 38 -0.14 3.15 -0.72
C ALA A 38 -1.23 2.09 -0.81
N VAL A 39 -0.90 0.83 -0.54
CA VAL A 39 -1.91 -0.24 -0.50
C VAL A 39 -2.33 -0.44 0.95
N LEU A 40 -3.59 -0.15 1.28
CA LEU A 40 -4.13 -0.25 2.64
C LEU A 40 -4.77 -1.61 2.85
N MET A 41 -4.54 -2.21 4.02
CA MET A 41 -5.11 -3.50 4.41
C MET A 41 -6.08 -3.35 5.58
N TYR A 42 -7.29 -3.86 5.39
CA TYR A 42 -8.38 -3.96 6.36
C TYR A 42 -8.86 -5.41 6.48
N HIS A 43 -9.62 -5.73 7.53
CA HIS A 43 -10.24 -7.05 7.71
C HIS A 43 -11.71 -6.90 8.14
N HIS A 44 -11.99 -6.86 9.45
CA HIS A 44 -13.35 -6.81 9.99
C HIS A 44 -13.77 -5.38 10.35
N ILE A 45 -14.95 -4.95 9.89
CA ILE A 45 -15.53 -3.63 10.22
C ILE A 45 -16.76 -3.85 11.08
N HIS A 46 -16.64 -3.67 12.40
CA HIS A 46 -17.74 -3.94 13.32
C HIS A 46 -17.69 -3.03 14.55
N ASP A 47 -18.84 -2.52 14.96
CA ASP A 47 -18.90 -1.47 15.99
C ASP A 47 -18.79 -2.02 17.42
N LYS A 48 -18.94 -3.34 17.60
CA LYS A 48 -18.97 -3.99 18.91
C LYS A 48 -17.88 -5.06 19.09
N ASP A 49 -17.44 -5.69 18.02
CA ASP A 49 -16.40 -6.72 18.12
C ASP A 49 -15.06 -6.03 18.33
N THR A 50 -14.18 -6.68 19.07
CA THR A 50 -12.83 -6.15 19.34
C THR A 50 -11.78 -7.20 19.01
N SER A 51 -10.78 -6.79 18.23
CA SER A 51 -9.58 -7.56 17.94
C SER A 51 -8.48 -6.62 17.44
N SER A 52 -7.26 -7.13 17.25
CA SER A 52 -6.17 -6.36 16.64
C SER A 52 -6.43 -5.96 15.18
N SER A 53 -7.42 -6.60 14.52
CA SER A 53 -7.76 -6.45 13.10
C SER A 53 -9.24 -6.06 12.89
N THR A 54 -9.89 -5.53 13.93
CA THR A 54 -11.27 -5.03 13.87
C THR A 54 -11.29 -3.55 14.15
N ILE A 55 -11.91 -2.77 13.26
CA ILE A 55 -12.18 -1.34 13.49
C ILE A 55 -13.69 -1.06 13.40
N THR A 56 -14.12 0.02 14.03
CA THR A 56 -15.51 0.46 13.94
C THR A 56 -15.80 1.05 12.57
N THR A 57 -17.08 1.04 12.20
CA THR A 57 -17.60 1.66 10.97
C THR A 57 -17.23 3.15 10.92
N ALA A 58 -17.36 3.84 12.06
CA ALA A 58 -17.02 5.26 12.20
C ALA A 58 -15.51 5.52 12.00
N LEU A 59 -14.64 4.70 12.56
CA LEU A 59 -13.19 4.87 12.39
C LEU A 59 -12.79 4.64 10.93
N PHE A 60 -13.34 3.61 10.29
CA PHE A 60 -13.11 3.34 8.88
C PHE A 60 -13.52 4.52 7.98
N GLU A 61 -14.74 5.06 8.18
CA GLU A 61 -15.22 6.22 7.43
C GLU A 61 -14.32 7.45 7.64
N GLN A 62 -13.94 7.74 8.90
CA GLN A 62 -13.08 8.88 9.23
C GLN A 62 -11.68 8.77 8.62
N GLN A 63 -11.11 7.57 8.54
CA GLN A 63 -9.83 7.33 7.87
C GLN A 63 -9.92 7.69 6.38
N LEU A 64 -10.93 7.18 5.67
CA LEU A 64 -11.12 7.45 4.24
C LEU A 64 -11.41 8.93 3.95
N GLN A 65 -12.28 9.57 4.75
CA GLN A 65 -12.60 10.98 4.61
C GLN A 65 -11.37 11.88 4.87
N THR A 66 -10.54 11.51 5.86
CA THR A 66 -9.28 12.21 6.14
C THR A 66 -8.32 12.13 4.96
N LEU A 67 -8.13 10.95 4.36
CA LEU A 67 -7.29 10.80 3.17
C LEU A 67 -7.86 11.59 1.98
N LEU A 68 -9.18 11.54 1.73
CA LEU A 68 -9.83 12.35 0.69
C LEU A 68 -9.63 13.86 0.89
N SER A 69 -9.71 14.35 2.13
CA SER A 69 -9.55 15.78 2.44
C SER A 69 -8.11 16.27 2.29
N LYS A 70 -7.14 15.36 2.50
CA LYS A 70 -5.70 15.58 2.32
C LYS A 70 -5.21 15.42 0.89
N GLY A 71 -6.08 15.13 -0.08
CA GLY A 71 -5.72 15.05 -1.49
C GLY A 71 -5.17 13.69 -1.94
N TYR A 72 -5.46 12.62 -1.21
CA TYR A 72 -5.20 11.25 -1.68
C TYR A 72 -6.20 10.84 -2.76
N HIS A 73 -5.72 10.05 -3.74
CA HIS A 73 -6.51 9.58 -4.86
C HIS A 73 -6.67 8.06 -4.80
N PHE A 74 -7.89 7.60 -4.58
CA PHE A 74 -8.18 6.17 -4.52
C PHE A 74 -8.27 5.59 -5.94
N ILE A 75 -7.58 4.48 -6.17
CA ILE A 75 -7.52 3.78 -7.46
C ILE A 75 -8.08 2.37 -7.35
N SER A 76 -8.64 1.87 -8.45
CA SER A 76 -9.10 0.49 -8.62
C SER A 76 -7.94 -0.50 -8.71
N LEU A 77 -8.24 -1.79 -8.53
CA LEU A 77 -7.24 -2.83 -8.73
C LEU A 77 -6.74 -2.85 -10.18
N ASN A 78 -7.62 -2.60 -11.15
CA ASN A 78 -7.24 -2.55 -12.55
C ASN A 78 -6.26 -1.40 -12.84
N GLU A 79 -6.49 -0.19 -12.29
CA GLU A 79 -5.54 0.92 -12.39
C GLU A 79 -4.19 0.58 -11.71
N PHE A 80 -4.24 -0.08 -10.55
CA PHE A 80 -3.02 -0.58 -9.89
C PHE A 80 -2.27 -1.61 -10.76
N LYS A 81 -2.96 -2.56 -11.39
CA LYS A 81 -2.36 -3.55 -12.29
C LYS A 81 -1.72 -2.88 -13.52
N GLN A 82 -2.39 -1.87 -14.09
CA GLN A 82 -1.86 -1.07 -15.19
C GLN A 82 -0.62 -0.30 -14.78
N TYR A 83 -0.61 0.27 -13.57
CA TYR A 83 0.56 0.94 -13.00
C TYR A 83 1.77 0.01 -12.90
N MET A 84 1.57 -1.18 -12.35
CA MET A 84 2.62 -2.21 -12.28
C MET A 84 3.09 -2.64 -13.69
N ALA A 85 2.25 -2.50 -14.71
CA ALA A 85 2.58 -2.76 -16.11
C ALA A 85 3.19 -1.55 -16.86
N GLY A 86 3.43 -0.41 -16.18
CA GLY A 86 4.09 0.76 -16.75
C GLY A 86 3.22 2.01 -16.93
N ALA A 87 1.91 1.94 -16.68
CA ALA A 87 1.04 3.12 -16.73
C ALA A 87 1.33 4.09 -15.58
N THR A 88 0.86 5.33 -15.69
CA THR A 88 0.95 6.33 -14.61
C THR A 88 -0.20 6.20 -13.61
N VAL A 89 0.04 6.59 -12.36
CA VAL A 89 -0.99 6.78 -11.33
C VAL A 89 -1.12 8.25 -10.95
N PRO A 90 -2.27 8.69 -10.42
CA PRO A 90 -2.38 10.01 -9.83
C PRO A 90 -1.38 10.19 -8.67
N SER A 91 -1.05 11.44 -8.36
CA SER A 91 -0.30 11.75 -7.13
C SER A 91 -1.07 11.28 -5.91
N ASN A 92 -0.36 10.87 -4.85
CA ASN A 92 -0.97 10.37 -3.62
C ASN A 92 -1.92 9.17 -3.84
N ALA A 93 -1.59 8.26 -4.77
CA ALA A 93 -2.42 7.12 -5.12
C ALA A 93 -2.56 6.09 -3.97
N VAL A 94 -3.79 5.65 -3.72
CA VAL A 94 -4.14 4.69 -2.66
C VAL A 94 -4.98 3.55 -3.23
N LEU A 95 -4.62 2.30 -2.93
CA LEU A 95 -5.46 1.13 -3.18
C LEU A 95 -6.00 0.61 -1.84
N VAL A 96 -7.31 0.42 -1.72
CA VAL A 96 -7.92 -0.13 -0.50
C VAL A 96 -8.17 -1.63 -0.69
N THR A 97 -7.68 -2.43 0.25
CA THR A 97 -7.83 -3.89 0.25
C THR A 97 -8.41 -4.39 1.55
N PHE A 98 -9.20 -5.46 1.47
CA PHE A 98 -9.78 -6.18 2.58
C PHE A 98 -9.43 -7.66 2.46
N ASP A 99 -9.15 -8.30 3.58
CA ASP A 99 -8.89 -9.74 3.64
C ASP A 99 -10.09 -10.50 4.26
N ASP A 100 -10.02 -11.82 4.20
CA ASP A 100 -10.90 -12.83 4.79
C ASP A 100 -12.30 -12.99 4.16
N GLY A 101 -12.86 -11.97 3.51
CA GLY A 101 -14.20 -12.06 2.92
C GLY A 101 -15.34 -11.99 3.94
N TYR A 102 -15.13 -11.34 5.09
CA TYR A 102 -16.16 -11.17 6.11
C TYR A 102 -17.40 -10.44 5.60
N GLN A 103 -18.57 -10.83 6.13
CA GLN A 103 -19.87 -10.22 5.82
C GLN A 103 -19.90 -8.72 6.13
N SER A 104 -19.11 -8.27 7.10
CA SER A 104 -18.96 -6.85 7.45
C SER A 104 -18.43 -5.99 6.30
N PHE A 105 -17.69 -6.57 5.34
CA PHE A 105 -17.35 -5.84 4.12
C PHE A 105 -18.61 -5.43 3.36
N TYR A 106 -19.57 -6.35 3.20
CA TYR A 106 -20.83 -6.07 2.51
C TYR A 106 -21.76 -5.15 3.33
N THR A 107 -21.89 -5.39 4.63
CA THR A 107 -22.90 -4.70 5.46
C THR A 107 -22.44 -3.36 6.02
N ALA A 108 -21.14 -3.17 6.23
CA ALA A 108 -20.58 -1.94 6.83
C ALA A 108 -19.65 -1.18 5.88
N ALA A 109 -18.64 -1.84 5.28
CA ALA A 109 -17.64 -1.14 4.46
C ALA A 109 -18.19 -0.70 3.10
N TYR A 110 -18.87 -1.59 2.38
CA TYR A 110 -19.37 -1.37 1.02
C TYR A 110 -20.32 -0.16 0.91
N PRO A 111 -21.30 0.08 1.82
CA PRO A 111 -22.11 1.29 1.79
C PRO A 111 -21.29 2.58 1.88
N ILE A 112 -20.25 2.62 2.72
CA ILE A 112 -19.34 3.77 2.85
C ILE A 112 -18.52 3.96 1.57
N LEU A 113 -17.89 2.89 1.07
CA LEU A 113 -17.11 2.89 -0.17
C LEU A 113 -17.96 3.38 -1.35
N LYS A 114 -19.21 2.93 -1.44
CA LYS A 114 -20.17 3.35 -2.47
C LYS A 114 -20.56 4.82 -2.34
N SER A 115 -20.81 5.30 -1.13
CA SER A 115 -21.12 6.71 -0.84
C SER A 115 -19.96 7.64 -1.22
N LEU A 116 -18.73 7.23 -0.87
CA LEU A 116 -17.51 7.99 -1.15
C LEU A 116 -16.94 7.76 -2.56
N ARG A 117 -17.50 6.81 -3.32
CA ARG A 117 -17.00 6.33 -4.62
C ARG A 117 -15.52 5.92 -4.57
N ILE A 118 -15.14 5.18 -3.53
CA ILE A 118 -13.79 4.67 -3.33
C ILE A 118 -13.72 3.23 -3.86
N PRO A 119 -12.86 2.95 -4.85
CA PRO A 119 -12.59 1.59 -5.29
C PRO A 119 -11.93 0.75 -4.20
N ALA A 120 -12.23 -0.54 -4.15
CA ALA A 120 -11.62 -1.46 -3.21
C ALA A 120 -11.58 -2.91 -3.74
N VAL A 121 -10.73 -3.73 -3.13
CA VAL A 121 -10.63 -5.17 -3.39
C VAL A 121 -10.93 -5.94 -2.12
N ASN A 122 -11.70 -7.01 -2.20
CA ASN A 122 -11.82 -7.99 -1.12
C ASN A 122 -11.19 -9.34 -1.52
N PHE A 123 -10.20 -9.81 -0.78
CA PHE A 123 -9.59 -11.12 -0.91
C PHE A 123 -10.35 -12.15 -0.07
N VAL A 124 -11.01 -13.09 -0.73
CA VAL A 124 -12.02 -13.98 -0.12
C VAL A 124 -11.45 -15.36 0.15
N ILE A 125 -11.68 -15.89 1.36
CA ILE A 125 -11.47 -17.30 1.70
C ILE A 125 -12.64 -18.10 1.14
N THR A 126 -12.42 -18.83 0.05
CA THR A 126 -13.55 -19.35 -0.75
C THR A 126 -14.19 -20.63 -0.21
N ASN A 127 -13.59 -21.30 0.76
CA ASN A 127 -14.24 -22.41 1.46
C ASN A 127 -15.46 -21.93 2.26
N ASP A 128 -15.39 -20.72 2.83
CA ASP A 128 -16.46 -20.16 3.66
C ASP A 128 -17.72 -19.82 2.87
N LEU A 129 -17.61 -19.59 1.55
CA LEU A 129 -18.76 -19.33 0.67
C LEU A 129 -19.78 -20.49 0.64
N ALA A 130 -19.38 -21.71 1.02
CA ALA A 130 -20.27 -22.85 1.10
C ALA A 130 -21.14 -22.84 2.37
N ASN A 131 -20.65 -22.23 3.46
CA ASN A 131 -21.38 -22.05 4.71
C ASN A 131 -20.96 -20.73 5.36
N PRO A 132 -21.48 -19.57 4.88
CA PRO A 132 -21.01 -18.26 5.31
C PRO A 132 -21.23 -17.98 6.81
N MET A 133 -22.15 -18.70 7.46
CA MET A 133 -22.43 -18.62 8.89
C MET A 133 -21.68 -19.67 9.73
N GLY A 134 -20.81 -20.48 9.11
CA GLY A 134 -20.09 -21.57 9.77
C GLY A 134 -18.87 -21.13 10.58
N SER A 135 -18.31 -19.97 10.26
CA SER A 135 -17.17 -19.38 10.95
C SER A 135 -17.62 -18.46 12.10
N TYR A 136 -16.74 -18.20 13.08
CA TYR A 136 -17.03 -17.33 14.22
C TYR A 136 -17.42 -15.90 13.78
N ILE A 137 -16.68 -15.35 12.81
CA ILE A 137 -17.08 -14.13 12.11
C ILE A 137 -17.77 -14.57 10.82
N PRO A 138 -19.02 -14.15 10.57
CA PRO A 138 -19.72 -14.49 9.33
C PRO A 138 -18.97 -13.99 8.09
N SER A 139 -18.96 -14.80 7.05
CA SER A 139 -18.42 -14.48 5.73
C SER A 139 -19.52 -13.99 4.80
N MET A 140 -19.16 -13.31 3.71
CA MET A 140 -20.13 -12.94 2.68
C MET A 140 -20.72 -14.19 2.00
N SER A 141 -22.00 -14.12 1.60
CA SER A 141 -22.58 -15.12 0.71
C SER A 141 -22.17 -14.89 -0.75
N LYS A 142 -22.35 -15.90 -1.61
CA LYS A 142 -22.10 -15.76 -3.05
C LYS A 142 -22.96 -14.67 -3.67
N GLU A 143 -24.20 -14.53 -3.20
CA GLU A 143 -25.15 -13.51 -3.65
C GLU A 143 -24.67 -12.12 -3.27
N GLN A 144 -24.18 -11.93 -2.04
CA GLN A 144 -23.59 -10.65 -1.59
C GLN A 144 -22.37 -10.27 -2.43
N VAL A 145 -21.48 -11.24 -2.69
CA VAL A 145 -20.29 -11.05 -3.53
C VAL A 145 -20.67 -10.70 -4.97
N SER A 146 -21.61 -11.45 -5.56
CA SER A 146 -22.09 -11.19 -6.92
C SER A 146 -22.82 -9.85 -7.03
N GLU A 147 -23.65 -9.50 -6.04
CA GLU A 147 -24.34 -8.22 -6.03
C GLU A 147 -23.36 -7.05 -6.02
N MET A 148 -22.40 -7.02 -5.10
CA MET A 148 -21.50 -5.87 -4.96
C MET A 148 -20.57 -5.67 -6.17
N THR A 149 -20.11 -6.76 -6.78
CA THR A 149 -19.19 -6.73 -7.93
C THR A 149 -19.88 -6.45 -9.26
N HIS A 150 -21.18 -6.74 -9.41
CA HIS A 150 -21.95 -6.37 -10.61
C HIS A 150 -22.71 -5.04 -10.45
N ALA A 151 -23.11 -4.68 -9.23
CA ALA A 151 -23.80 -3.41 -8.97
C ALA A 151 -22.86 -2.20 -9.01
N THR A 152 -21.55 -2.42 -8.92
CA THR A 152 -20.53 -1.39 -9.06
C THR A 152 -19.42 -1.86 -9.98
N ASN A 153 -18.73 -0.92 -10.63
CA ASN A 153 -17.56 -1.21 -11.45
C ASN A 153 -16.24 -0.95 -10.71
N PHE A 154 -16.27 -0.79 -9.39
CA PHE A 154 -15.11 -0.40 -8.57
C PHE A 154 -14.90 -1.26 -7.32
N ILE A 155 -15.73 -2.27 -7.09
CA ILE A 155 -15.50 -3.29 -6.06
C ILE A 155 -15.06 -4.57 -6.76
N ASP A 156 -13.77 -4.88 -6.61
CA ASP A 156 -13.17 -6.10 -7.13
C ASP A 156 -13.06 -7.16 -6.03
N ILE A 157 -12.89 -8.41 -6.45
CA ILE A 157 -12.58 -9.53 -5.56
C ILE A 157 -11.30 -10.25 -6.01
N GLY A 158 -10.65 -10.91 -5.07
CA GLY A 158 -9.48 -11.74 -5.32
C GLY A 158 -9.44 -12.95 -4.41
N CYS A 159 -8.45 -13.80 -4.60
CA CYS A 159 -8.29 -15.02 -3.82
C CYS A 159 -7.64 -14.75 -2.46
N HIS A 160 -8.09 -15.41 -1.39
CA HIS A 160 -7.37 -15.51 -0.12
C HIS A 160 -7.17 -16.97 0.31
N THR A 161 -6.81 -17.81 -0.66
CA THR A 161 -6.87 -19.28 -0.62
C THR A 161 -8.29 -19.83 -0.59
N ASN A 162 -8.43 -21.12 -0.87
CA ASN A 162 -9.68 -21.82 -0.66
C ASN A 162 -9.77 -22.29 0.79
N ASN A 163 -8.84 -23.12 1.26
CA ASN A 163 -8.86 -23.72 2.59
C ASN A 163 -7.45 -23.73 3.25
N LEU A 164 -6.55 -22.85 2.83
CA LEU A 164 -5.19 -22.76 3.39
C LEU A 164 -4.98 -21.53 4.29
N HIS A 165 -6.07 -20.85 4.66
CA HIS A 165 -6.06 -19.76 5.64
C HIS A 165 -6.11 -20.28 7.09
N HIS A 166 -5.14 -21.10 7.46
CA HIS A 166 -4.95 -21.60 8.82
C HIS A 166 -3.46 -21.85 9.11
N LYS A 167 -3.13 -22.05 10.38
CA LYS A 167 -1.80 -22.48 10.82
C LYS A 167 -1.77 -24.00 10.97
N LEU A 168 -0.66 -24.61 10.55
CA LEU A 168 -0.36 -26.01 10.84
C LEU A 168 0.04 -26.18 12.32
N PRO A 169 0.09 -27.42 12.85
CA PRO A 169 0.50 -27.66 14.24
C PRO A 169 1.86 -27.09 14.63
N ASP A 170 2.78 -26.92 13.67
CA ASP A 170 4.11 -26.33 13.86
C ASP A 170 4.11 -24.78 13.80
N GLY A 171 2.94 -24.15 13.66
CA GLY A 171 2.76 -22.70 13.59
C GLY A 171 2.99 -22.09 12.20
N LYS A 172 3.41 -22.84 11.19
CA LYS A 172 3.56 -22.32 9.82
C LYS A 172 2.20 -22.10 9.19
N ALA A 173 2.11 -21.13 8.27
CA ALA A 173 0.91 -20.98 7.44
C ALA A 173 0.75 -22.20 6.53
N ALA A 174 -0.47 -22.72 6.40
CA ALA A 174 -0.73 -23.93 5.62
C ALA A 174 -0.35 -23.78 4.14
N LEU A 175 -0.36 -22.56 3.61
CA LEU A 175 0.10 -22.27 2.25
C LEU A 175 1.59 -22.58 2.02
N VAL A 176 2.43 -22.48 3.06
CA VAL A 176 3.90 -22.69 2.93
C VAL A 176 4.40 -23.92 3.68
N GLY A 177 3.74 -24.26 4.79
CA GLY A 177 4.12 -25.38 5.64
C GLY A 177 3.79 -26.73 4.99
N ARG A 178 4.49 -27.77 5.47
CA ARG A 178 4.26 -29.16 5.09
C ARG A 178 3.36 -29.83 6.12
N LEU A 179 2.43 -30.65 5.65
CA LEU A 179 1.69 -31.57 6.51
C LEU A 179 2.60 -32.72 6.96
N ASP A 180 2.19 -33.42 8.01
CA ASP A 180 2.96 -34.53 8.56
C ASP A 180 3.10 -35.66 7.52
N ALA A 181 4.35 -36.10 7.30
CA ALA A 181 4.71 -37.07 6.25
C ALA A 181 4.30 -36.68 4.80
N GLU A 182 4.10 -35.38 4.51
CA GLU A 182 3.79 -34.89 3.17
C GLU A 182 5.04 -34.87 2.27
N SER A 183 4.95 -35.53 1.10
CA SER A 183 5.99 -35.43 0.08
C SER A 183 5.98 -34.06 -0.61
N ASP A 184 7.08 -33.68 -1.24
CA ASP A 184 7.13 -32.41 -1.98
C ASP A 184 6.10 -32.33 -3.12
N ASP A 185 5.85 -33.44 -3.82
CA ASP A 185 4.82 -33.50 -4.86
C ASP A 185 3.41 -33.30 -4.28
N ALA A 186 3.13 -33.90 -3.12
CA ALA A 186 1.85 -33.74 -2.44
C ALA A 186 1.63 -32.29 -1.98
N TYR A 187 2.68 -31.64 -1.44
CA TYR A 187 2.64 -30.21 -1.11
C TYR A 187 2.36 -29.35 -2.34
N GLN A 188 3.09 -29.58 -3.43
CA GLN A 188 2.92 -28.82 -4.67
C GLN A 188 1.48 -28.93 -5.19
N GLN A 189 0.94 -30.15 -5.22
CA GLN A 189 -0.44 -30.40 -5.67
C GLN A 189 -1.47 -29.77 -4.74
N ARG A 190 -1.28 -29.83 -3.42
CA ARG A 190 -2.19 -29.22 -2.45
C ARG A 190 -2.28 -27.71 -2.64
N VAL A 191 -1.14 -27.01 -2.74
CA VAL A 191 -1.10 -25.55 -2.91
C VAL A 191 -1.67 -25.15 -4.28
N LEU A 192 -1.28 -25.85 -5.35
CA LEU A 192 -1.77 -25.58 -6.70
C LEU A 192 -3.29 -25.77 -6.79
N THR A 193 -3.79 -26.92 -6.31
CA THR A 193 -5.22 -27.25 -6.37
C THR A 193 -6.05 -26.33 -5.50
N ASP A 194 -5.57 -25.97 -4.31
CA ASP A 194 -6.29 -25.02 -3.44
C ASP A 194 -6.42 -23.64 -4.09
N THR A 195 -5.34 -23.16 -4.71
CA THR A 195 -5.34 -21.86 -5.40
C THR A 195 -6.24 -21.88 -6.63
N GLN A 196 -6.21 -22.96 -7.41
CA GLN A 196 -7.12 -23.15 -8.55
C GLN A 196 -8.58 -23.25 -8.11
N ALA A 197 -8.86 -23.97 -7.02
CA ALA A 197 -10.20 -24.05 -6.43
C ALA A 197 -10.69 -22.67 -5.97
N CYS A 198 -9.80 -21.85 -5.40
CA CYS A 198 -10.11 -20.49 -5.00
C CYS A 198 -10.54 -19.63 -6.18
N VAL A 199 -9.72 -19.57 -7.24
CA VAL A 199 -10.05 -18.84 -8.47
C VAL A 199 -11.34 -19.38 -9.09
N GLY A 200 -11.49 -20.71 -9.19
CA GLY A 200 -12.66 -21.36 -9.77
C GLY A 200 -13.96 -21.12 -9.01
N LYS A 201 -13.92 -21.00 -7.67
CA LYS A 201 -15.10 -20.69 -6.85
C LYS A 201 -15.54 -19.23 -6.92
N LEU A 202 -14.61 -18.32 -7.22
CA LEU A 202 -14.91 -16.91 -7.48
C LEU A 202 -15.36 -16.67 -8.92
N ALA A 203 -15.01 -17.57 -9.85
CA ALA A 203 -15.43 -17.48 -11.24
C ALA A 203 -16.97 -17.44 -11.34
N GLY A 204 -17.48 -16.48 -12.12
CA GLY A 204 -18.92 -16.26 -12.27
C GLY A 204 -19.56 -15.44 -11.15
N LEU A 205 -18.81 -15.09 -10.09
CA LEU A 205 -19.25 -14.08 -9.12
C LEU A 205 -18.84 -12.66 -9.52
N THR A 206 -17.97 -12.51 -10.53
CA THR A 206 -17.52 -11.21 -11.05
C THR A 206 -17.15 -11.36 -12.53
N ASP A 207 -17.26 -10.26 -13.28
CA ASP A 207 -16.74 -10.14 -14.65
C ASP A 207 -15.25 -9.72 -14.70
N ALA A 208 -14.68 -9.29 -13.57
CA ALA A 208 -13.30 -8.85 -13.50
C ALA A 208 -12.30 -10.02 -13.54
N PRO A 209 -11.07 -9.81 -14.07
CA PRO A 209 -10.04 -10.85 -14.05
C PRO A 209 -9.64 -11.28 -12.64
N LEU A 210 -9.71 -12.60 -12.38
CA LEU A 210 -9.35 -13.23 -11.12
C LEU A 210 -7.89 -13.72 -11.11
N ASP A 211 -6.96 -12.77 -11.11
CA ASP A 211 -5.51 -13.01 -11.11
C ASP A 211 -4.77 -12.33 -9.95
N ALA A 212 -5.51 -11.91 -8.92
CA ALA A 212 -4.99 -11.28 -7.71
C ALA A 212 -5.28 -12.10 -6.45
N MET A 213 -4.32 -12.15 -5.53
CA MET A 213 -4.42 -12.88 -4.27
C MET A 213 -3.78 -12.13 -3.10
N ALA A 214 -4.30 -12.23 -1.88
CA ALA A 214 -3.54 -11.90 -0.68
C ALA A 214 -3.00 -13.19 -0.05
N TYR A 215 -1.73 -13.19 0.39
CA TYR A 215 -1.19 -14.33 1.12
C TYR A 215 -1.78 -14.37 2.55
N PRO A 216 -2.26 -15.53 3.03
CA PRO A 216 -2.64 -15.70 4.44
C PRO A 216 -1.51 -15.26 5.37
N TYR A 217 -1.83 -14.36 6.30
CA TYR A 217 -0.86 -13.77 7.24
C TYR A 217 0.31 -13.02 6.56
N GLY A 218 0.24 -12.76 5.25
CA GLY A 218 1.33 -12.21 4.44
C GLY A 218 2.54 -13.12 4.29
N ILE A 219 2.43 -14.43 4.59
CA ILE A 219 3.55 -15.37 4.58
C ILE A 219 3.64 -16.09 3.24
N THR A 220 4.83 -16.09 2.65
CA THR A 220 5.14 -16.82 1.42
C THR A 220 6.57 -17.37 1.40
N THR A 221 6.84 -18.26 0.45
CA THR A 221 8.18 -18.76 0.08
C THR A 221 8.29 -18.78 -1.44
N PRO A 222 9.50 -18.79 -2.04
CA PRO A 222 9.65 -18.89 -3.50
C PRO A 222 8.88 -20.07 -4.12
N ALA A 223 8.88 -21.23 -3.46
CA ALA A 223 8.13 -22.40 -3.90
C ALA A 223 6.62 -22.17 -3.89
N ALA A 224 6.06 -21.58 -2.82
CA ALA A 224 4.64 -21.24 -2.75
C ALA A 224 4.26 -20.19 -3.80
N THR A 225 5.09 -19.16 -3.98
CA THR A 225 4.89 -18.11 -4.99
C THR A 225 4.87 -18.68 -6.41
N GLU A 226 5.77 -19.60 -6.75
CA GLU A 226 5.77 -20.28 -8.05
C GLU A 226 4.47 -21.10 -8.27
N LEU A 227 3.98 -21.77 -7.23
CA LEU A 227 2.76 -22.60 -7.33
C LEU A 227 1.50 -21.77 -7.52
N ILE A 228 1.35 -20.65 -6.79
CA ILE A 228 0.20 -19.76 -7.03
C ILE A 228 0.28 -19.10 -8.41
N GLN A 229 1.49 -18.82 -8.90
CA GLN A 229 1.68 -18.29 -10.25
C GLN A 229 1.26 -19.31 -11.31
N LYS A 230 1.64 -20.59 -11.15
CA LYS A 230 1.16 -21.70 -11.98
C LYS A 230 -0.36 -21.88 -11.91
N ALA A 231 -0.99 -21.50 -10.80
CA ALA A 231 -2.45 -21.49 -10.65
C ALA A 231 -3.15 -20.32 -11.37
N GLY A 232 -2.40 -19.38 -11.95
CA GLY A 232 -2.93 -18.22 -12.68
C GLY A 232 -2.89 -16.90 -11.91
N ILE A 233 -2.35 -16.87 -10.69
CA ILE A 233 -2.15 -15.62 -9.94
C ILE A 233 -1.00 -14.81 -10.57
N ARG A 234 -1.25 -13.54 -10.87
CA ARG A 234 -0.26 -12.60 -11.42
C ARG A 234 0.12 -11.49 -10.45
N TYR A 235 -0.75 -11.20 -9.49
CA TYR A 235 -0.55 -10.18 -8.47
C TYR A 235 -0.79 -10.78 -7.09
N ALA A 236 0.18 -10.71 -6.19
CA ALA A 236 0.03 -11.27 -4.84
C ALA A 236 0.49 -10.30 -3.75
N PHE A 237 -0.36 -10.10 -2.74
CA PHE A 237 -0.22 -9.08 -1.71
C PHE A 237 0.28 -9.68 -0.39
N THR A 238 1.32 -9.06 0.18
CA THR A 238 1.94 -9.39 1.46
C THR A 238 1.51 -8.40 2.55
N ILE A 239 2.07 -8.51 3.75
CA ILE A 239 1.89 -7.51 4.83
C ILE A 239 3.14 -6.65 5.05
N SER A 240 4.06 -6.62 4.08
CA SER A 240 5.25 -5.77 4.18
C SER A 240 4.81 -4.31 4.25
N PRO A 241 5.11 -3.58 5.34
CA PRO A 241 4.54 -2.27 5.60
C PRO A 241 5.29 -1.19 4.81
N GLU A 242 5.14 -1.16 3.50
CA GLU A 242 5.89 -0.33 2.55
C GLU A 242 4.98 0.22 1.44
N MET A 243 5.51 1.15 0.64
CA MET A 243 4.84 1.63 -0.57
C MET A 243 5.03 0.65 -1.72
N ALA A 244 3.99 0.45 -2.54
CA ALA A 244 4.11 -0.29 -3.78
C ALA A 244 4.72 0.63 -4.85
N THR A 245 5.97 0.37 -5.23
CA THR A 245 6.71 1.08 -6.28
C THR A 245 6.77 0.25 -7.56
N ARG A 246 7.19 0.84 -8.68
CA ARG A 246 7.34 0.12 -9.96
C ARG A 246 8.28 -1.07 -9.91
N SER A 247 9.27 -1.03 -9.01
CA SER A 247 10.23 -2.11 -8.85
C SER A 247 9.76 -3.22 -7.91
N ALA A 248 8.58 -3.08 -7.29
CA ALA A 248 8.01 -4.15 -6.48
C ALA A 248 7.71 -5.37 -7.36
N ASP A 249 8.08 -6.55 -6.87
CA ASP A 249 7.67 -7.81 -7.50
C ASP A 249 6.12 -7.89 -7.46
N PRO A 250 5.44 -8.08 -8.62
CA PRO A 250 3.99 -8.22 -8.65
C PRO A 250 3.46 -9.33 -7.75
N LEU A 251 4.25 -10.36 -7.44
CA LEU A 251 3.88 -11.45 -6.55
C LEU A 251 4.28 -11.21 -5.08
N LEU A 252 4.82 -10.03 -4.73
CA LEU A 252 5.20 -9.63 -3.37
C LEU A 252 4.79 -8.17 -3.06
N ILE A 253 3.58 -7.77 -3.46
CA ILE A 253 3.10 -6.39 -3.30
C ILE A 253 2.99 -6.04 -1.80
N PRO A 254 3.61 -4.94 -1.34
CA PRO A 254 3.55 -4.52 0.06
C PRO A 254 2.19 -3.90 0.41
N ARG A 255 1.81 -3.98 1.69
CA ARG A 255 0.59 -3.37 2.24
C ARG A 255 0.82 -2.76 3.60
N ILE A 256 0.20 -1.60 3.81
CA ILE A 256 0.17 -0.87 5.07
C ILE A 256 -1.07 -1.29 5.85
N ASN A 257 -0.89 -1.81 7.07
CA ASN A 257 -2.02 -2.14 7.93
C ASN A 257 -2.75 -0.87 8.38
N ALA A 258 -4.01 -0.72 7.97
CA ALA A 258 -4.90 0.37 8.34
C ALA A 258 -6.07 -0.09 9.24
N GLY A 259 -6.34 -1.40 9.26
CA GLY A 259 -7.46 -2.03 9.97
C GLY A 259 -7.17 -2.41 11.43
N SER A 260 -6.26 -1.73 12.10
CA SER A 260 -6.03 -1.91 13.54
C SER A 260 -6.67 -0.78 14.35
N PRO A 261 -7.35 -1.06 15.48
CA PRO A 261 -8.13 -0.06 16.22
C PRO A 261 -7.31 1.11 16.77
N GLY A 262 -5.99 0.95 16.92
CA GLY A 262 -5.09 2.03 17.34
C GLY A 262 -4.70 2.99 16.20
N ILE A 263 -5.03 2.69 14.95
CA ILE A 263 -4.67 3.50 13.79
C ILE A 263 -5.72 4.59 13.57
N THR A 264 -5.52 5.75 14.19
CA THR A 264 -6.37 6.93 13.94
C THR A 264 -6.19 7.45 12.50
N PRO A 265 -7.10 8.28 11.98
CA PRO A 265 -6.94 8.89 10.66
C PRO A 265 -5.61 9.65 10.47
N GLU A 266 -5.15 10.37 11.49
CA GLU A 266 -3.88 11.11 11.47
C GLU A 266 -2.68 10.16 11.51
N LEU A 267 -2.79 9.06 12.27
CA LEU A 267 -1.74 8.06 12.33
C LEU A 267 -1.65 7.26 11.02
N LEU A 268 -2.76 7.02 10.34
CA LEU A 268 -2.79 6.41 9.01
C LEU A 268 -2.07 7.30 7.99
N ASP A 269 -2.45 8.58 7.90
CA ASP A 269 -1.78 9.56 7.03
C ASP A 269 -0.28 9.62 7.30
N ARG A 270 0.13 9.75 8.57
CA ARG A 270 1.53 9.73 8.96
C ARG A 270 2.23 8.41 8.60
N SER A 271 1.52 7.29 8.72
CA SER A 271 2.04 5.97 8.38
C SER A 271 2.33 5.84 6.89
N ILE A 272 1.46 6.37 6.03
CA ILE A 272 1.72 6.43 4.59
C ILE A 272 2.93 7.32 4.32
N GLN A 273 2.94 8.54 4.85
CA GLN A 273 4.01 9.50 4.58
C GLN A 273 5.41 9.01 5.00
N ARG A 274 5.51 8.27 6.12
CA ARG A 274 6.78 7.69 6.60
C ARG A 274 7.34 6.57 5.71
N ARG A 275 6.56 6.05 4.78
CA ARG A 275 6.92 4.92 3.90
C ARG A 275 7.22 5.34 2.48
N ILE A 276 7.01 6.62 2.15
CA ILE A 276 7.27 7.19 0.83
C ILE A 276 8.72 6.90 0.44
N VAL A 277 8.89 6.28 -0.71
CA VAL A 277 10.20 6.00 -1.31
C VAL A 277 10.54 7.15 -2.26
N ALA A 278 11.71 7.75 -2.11
CA ALA A 278 12.19 8.77 -3.04
C ALA A 278 12.34 8.17 -4.46
N GLN A 279 11.87 8.90 -5.47
CA GLN A 279 11.93 8.47 -6.88
C GLN A 279 12.96 9.31 -7.66
N PRO A 280 13.83 8.69 -8.48
CA PRO A 280 14.74 9.42 -9.35
C PRO A 280 13.96 10.29 -10.34
N GLY A 281 14.10 11.62 -10.25
CA GLY A 281 13.44 12.58 -11.15
C GLY A 281 12.35 13.43 -10.51
N SER A 282 11.94 13.12 -9.27
CA SER A 282 11.36 14.12 -8.37
C SER A 282 12.51 14.90 -7.72
N THR A 283 12.31 16.17 -7.30
CA THR A 283 13.34 16.92 -6.57
C THR A 283 13.92 16.00 -5.49
N PRO A 284 15.20 15.60 -5.59
CA PRO A 284 15.75 14.56 -4.75
C PRO A 284 15.57 14.98 -3.30
N LEU A 285 15.03 14.10 -2.46
CA LEU A 285 14.98 14.37 -1.03
C LEU A 285 16.42 14.55 -0.53
N ARG A 286 16.79 15.78 -0.19
CA ARG A 286 18.14 16.10 0.27
C ARG A 286 18.21 16.06 1.78
N VAL A 287 19.27 15.49 2.31
CA VAL A 287 19.56 15.44 3.74
C VAL A 287 20.88 16.16 4.03
N ASP A 288 21.00 16.77 5.20
CA ASP A 288 22.27 17.24 5.72
C ASP A 288 23.18 16.02 5.92
N ALA A 289 24.24 15.92 5.11
CA ALA A 289 25.12 14.77 5.08
C ALA A 289 25.89 14.59 6.40
N ALA A 290 26.21 15.69 7.09
CA ALA A 290 26.91 15.64 8.37
C ALA A 290 25.97 15.16 9.48
N ALA A 291 24.75 15.70 9.54
CA ALA A 291 23.74 15.28 10.50
C ALA A 291 23.32 13.82 10.27
N ALA A 292 23.10 13.42 9.02
CA ALA A 292 22.78 12.04 8.66
C ALA A 292 23.88 11.07 9.11
N ALA A 293 25.16 11.43 8.90
CA ALA A 293 26.27 10.60 9.35
C ALA A 293 26.29 10.44 10.88
N GLN A 294 26.04 11.52 11.63
CA GLN A 294 25.94 11.46 13.09
C GLN A 294 24.78 10.59 13.57
N GLN A 295 23.60 10.73 12.95
CA GLN A 295 22.41 9.94 13.28
C GLN A 295 22.59 8.45 12.99
N LEU A 296 23.44 8.11 12.02
CA LEU A 296 23.86 6.74 11.70
C LEU A 296 25.03 6.23 12.58
N GLY A 297 25.38 6.95 13.65
CA GLY A 297 26.44 6.56 14.58
C GLY A 297 27.86 6.87 14.09
N GLY A 298 27.98 7.74 13.09
CA GLY A 298 29.23 8.14 12.47
C GLY A 298 29.71 9.54 12.84
N SER A 299 30.64 10.04 12.04
CA SER A 299 31.22 11.38 12.17
C SER A 299 31.37 12.05 10.82
N ALA A 300 31.39 13.38 10.82
CA ALA A 300 31.62 14.18 9.62
C ALA A 300 32.62 15.30 9.89
N ARG A 301 33.46 15.61 8.90
CA ARG A 301 34.43 16.70 8.95
C ARG A 301 34.51 17.37 7.58
N GLU A 302 34.29 18.67 7.55
CA GLU A 302 34.46 19.48 6.34
C GLU A 302 35.91 19.96 6.23
N GLU A 303 36.54 19.74 5.08
CA GLU A 303 37.89 20.21 4.80
C GLU A 303 38.11 20.40 3.30
N GLY A 304 38.71 21.52 2.91
CA GLY A 304 39.14 21.75 1.52
C GLY A 304 38.02 21.71 0.47
N GLY A 305 36.78 22.09 0.82
CA GLY A 305 35.64 22.06 -0.10
C GLY A 305 35.02 20.66 -0.28
N ALA A 306 35.38 19.70 0.57
CA ALA A 306 34.80 18.38 0.64
C ALA A 306 34.27 18.07 2.04
N LEU A 307 33.29 17.17 2.13
CA LEU A 307 32.82 16.62 3.39
C LEU A 307 33.28 15.17 3.52
N SER A 308 34.13 14.91 4.51
CA SER A 308 34.53 13.56 4.87
C SER A 308 33.55 12.96 5.87
N LEU A 309 33.00 11.79 5.59
CA LEU A 309 32.13 11.02 6.47
C LEU A 309 32.83 9.74 6.93
N ARG A 310 32.56 9.31 8.16
CA ARG A 310 32.98 8.00 8.66
C ARG A 310 31.78 7.27 9.23
N LEU A 311 31.46 6.10 8.69
CA LEU A 311 30.37 5.24 9.14
C LEU A 311 30.94 3.84 9.41
N GLY A 312 30.95 3.41 10.67
CA GLY A 312 31.64 2.19 11.07
C GLY A 312 33.14 2.24 10.74
N GLN A 313 33.61 1.30 9.91
CA GLN A 313 34.99 1.22 9.44
C GLN A 313 35.22 1.93 8.09
N GLU A 314 34.16 2.38 7.43
CA GLU A 314 34.25 2.96 6.10
C GLU A 314 34.38 4.48 6.15
N ALA A 315 35.16 5.01 5.21
CA ALA A 315 35.36 6.43 5.01
C ALA A 315 34.80 6.85 3.65
N PHE A 316 34.14 7.99 3.61
CA PHE A 316 33.56 8.55 2.41
C PHE A 316 33.99 10.01 2.26
N THR A 317 34.17 10.48 1.03
CA THR A 317 34.42 11.90 0.76
C THR A 317 33.45 12.40 -0.27
N LEU A 318 32.65 13.41 0.09
CA LEU A 318 31.70 14.09 -0.79
C LEU A 318 32.34 15.38 -1.32
N GLN A 319 32.44 15.52 -2.64
CA GLN A 319 32.95 16.75 -3.25
C GLN A 319 31.82 17.76 -3.41
N VAL A 320 31.90 18.90 -2.71
CA VAL A 320 30.83 19.92 -2.76
C VAL A 320 30.77 20.55 -4.15
N ASN A 321 29.55 20.80 -4.64
CA ASN A 321 29.22 21.28 -5.98
C ASN A 321 29.60 20.30 -7.11
N ALA A 322 29.71 19.01 -6.80
CA ALA A 322 29.98 17.96 -7.78
C ALA A 322 29.15 16.70 -7.52
N ALA A 323 28.80 15.99 -8.59
CA ALA A 323 28.18 14.66 -8.52
C ALA A 323 29.25 13.56 -8.35
N LYS A 324 30.17 13.76 -7.39
CA LYS A 324 31.34 12.91 -7.17
C LYS A 324 31.54 12.65 -5.69
N ALA A 325 31.72 11.38 -5.35
CA ALA A 325 32.14 10.94 -4.03
C ALA A 325 33.24 9.89 -4.10
N THR A 326 33.82 9.55 -2.95
CA THR A 326 34.63 8.35 -2.78
C THR A 326 34.11 7.48 -1.64
N ARG A 327 34.37 6.18 -1.72
CA ARG A 327 34.25 5.20 -0.63
C ARG A 327 35.60 4.52 -0.48
N GLY A 328 36.32 4.83 0.59
CA GLY A 328 37.77 4.59 0.64
C GLY A 328 38.47 5.28 -0.54
N ASP A 329 39.26 4.52 -1.29
CA ASP A 329 39.96 5.00 -2.50
C ASP A 329 39.10 4.89 -3.78
N ALA A 330 37.95 4.22 -3.72
CA ALA A 330 37.09 3.98 -4.87
C ALA A 330 36.27 5.24 -5.21
N ARG A 331 36.26 5.65 -6.47
CA ARG A 331 35.42 6.76 -6.96
C ARG A 331 34.00 6.28 -7.19
N VAL A 332 33.04 7.01 -6.64
CA VAL A 332 31.60 6.78 -6.81
C VAL A 332 31.00 7.98 -7.53
N LYS A 333 30.32 7.73 -8.65
CA LYS A 333 29.56 8.75 -9.36
C LYS A 333 28.18 8.85 -8.73
N LEU A 334 27.81 10.05 -8.30
CA LEU A 334 26.47 10.33 -7.77
C LEU A 334 25.52 10.67 -8.92
N ARG A 335 24.21 10.51 -8.70
CA ARG A 335 23.20 10.95 -9.65
C ARG A 335 23.02 12.45 -9.60
N GLU A 336 23.03 13.00 -8.39
CA GLU A 336 22.83 14.42 -8.10
C GLU A 336 24.13 15.05 -7.56
N PRO A 337 24.36 16.35 -7.80
CA PRO A 337 25.49 17.03 -7.18
C PRO A 337 25.29 17.09 -5.67
N VAL A 338 26.40 17.00 -4.92
CA VAL A 338 26.44 17.42 -3.52
C VAL A 338 26.39 18.95 -3.52
N LEU A 339 25.53 19.55 -2.71
CA LEU A 339 25.27 20.99 -2.72
C LEU A 339 25.54 21.59 -1.35
N ARG A 340 25.75 22.90 -1.31
CA ARG A 340 25.63 23.67 -0.07
C ARG A 340 24.34 24.46 -0.10
N GLU A 341 23.44 24.17 0.83
CA GLU A 341 22.13 24.80 0.95
C GLU A 341 21.96 25.28 2.39
N HIS A 342 21.64 26.57 2.58
CA HIS A 342 21.45 27.16 3.92
C HIS A 342 22.60 26.89 4.91
N GLY A 343 23.84 26.82 4.41
CA GLY A 343 25.05 26.55 5.20
C GLY A 343 25.37 25.08 5.42
N GLN A 344 24.43 24.16 5.11
CA GLN A 344 24.61 22.71 5.24
C GLN A 344 25.09 22.10 3.94
N ILE A 345 25.94 21.07 4.03
CA ILE A 345 26.31 20.25 2.88
C ILE A 345 25.26 19.15 2.73
N THR A 346 24.49 19.21 1.66
CA THR A 346 23.37 18.29 1.42
C THR A 346 23.72 17.28 0.33
N ILE A 347 23.23 16.05 0.51
CA ILE A 347 23.30 14.96 -0.47
C ILE A 347 21.88 14.42 -0.71
N ALA A 348 21.57 13.99 -1.94
CA ALA A 348 20.34 13.26 -2.20
C ALA A 348 20.32 11.97 -1.38
N LEU A 349 19.21 11.69 -0.68
CA LEU A 349 19.08 10.51 0.18
C LEU A 349 19.36 9.21 -0.59
N ASP A 350 18.91 9.13 -1.83
CA ASP A 350 19.15 7.97 -2.71
C ASP A 350 20.61 7.78 -3.08
N ASP A 351 21.36 8.87 -3.24
CA ASP A 351 22.79 8.82 -3.48
C ASP A 351 23.56 8.47 -2.20
N LEU A 352 23.08 8.92 -1.02
CA LEU A 352 23.64 8.49 0.26
C LEU A 352 23.42 6.99 0.49
N GLN A 353 22.19 6.48 0.28
CA GLN A 353 21.86 5.06 0.38
C GLN A 353 22.73 4.20 -0.54
N ALA A 354 22.89 4.63 -1.80
CA ALA A 354 23.72 3.93 -2.78
C ALA A 354 25.20 3.98 -2.39
N LEU A 355 25.69 5.12 -1.88
CA LEU A 355 27.08 5.31 -1.49
C LEU A 355 27.47 4.40 -0.32
N ILE A 356 26.59 4.24 0.69
CA ILE A 356 26.85 3.44 1.89
C ILE A 356 26.34 2.00 1.77
N GLU A 357 25.74 1.65 0.63
CA GLU A 357 25.12 0.35 0.35
C GLU A 357 24.13 -0.11 1.43
N GLN A 358 23.41 0.85 2.03
CA GLN A 358 22.47 0.58 3.10
C GLN A 358 21.15 1.33 2.85
N PRO A 359 20.00 0.65 2.92
CA PRO A 359 18.71 1.33 2.85
C PRO A 359 18.51 2.19 4.09
N LEU A 360 17.97 3.39 3.90
CA LEU A 360 17.74 4.39 4.94
C LEU A 360 16.26 4.72 5.04
N VAL A 361 15.82 5.09 6.23
CA VAL A 361 14.50 5.70 6.49
C VAL A 361 14.72 7.16 6.82
N TYR A 362 13.98 8.05 6.17
CA TYR A 362 13.95 9.47 6.48
C TYR A 362 12.58 9.85 7.06
N THR A 363 12.59 10.61 8.16
CA THR A 363 11.37 11.14 8.79
C THR A 363 11.28 12.65 8.52
N PRO A 364 10.43 13.11 7.59
CA PRO A 364 10.36 14.54 7.21
C PRO A 364 10.06 15.48 8.37
N ALA A 365 9.20 15.05 9.31
CA ALA A 365 8.80 15.88 10.45
C ALA A 365 9.95 16.20 11.42
N THR A 366 10.99 15.36 11.47
CA THR A 366 12.11 15.50 12.41
C THR A 366 13.45 15.66 11.72
N GLY A 367 13.50 15.50 10.39
CA GLY A 367 14.75 15.43 9.63
C GLY A 367 15.62 14.21 9.98
N GLN A 368 15.06 13.20 10.66
CA GLN A 368 15.82 12.05 11.16
C GLN A 368 16.07 11.04 10.05
N VAL A 369 17.32 10.65 9.88
CA VAL A 369 17.83 9.57 9.06
C VAL A 369 18.20 8.40 9.97
N ALA A 370 17.75 7.20 9.63
CA ALA A 370 18.11 5.98 10.34
C ALA A 370 18.33 4.84 9.35
N ALA A 371 19.15 3.86 9.73
CA ALA A 371 19.25 2.61 9.00
C ALA A 371 17.88 1.94 8.93
N ARG A 372 17.47 1.49 7.74
CA ARG A 372 16.26 0.70 7.59
C ARG A 372 16.51 -0.67 8.21
N VAL A 373 15.83 -0.92 9.32
CA VAL A 373 15.72 -2.25 9.90
C VAL A 373 14.49 -2.88 9.28
N THR A 374 14.67 -3.89 8.42
CA THR A 374 13.55 -4.75 8.01
C THR A 374 12.95 -5.34 9.28
N PRO A 375 11.67 -5.09 9.58
CA PRO A 375 11.05 -5.68 10.75
C PRO A 375 11.22 -7.20 10.66
N SER A 376 11.90 -7.81 11.62
CA SER A 376 11.79 -9.26 11.78
C SER A 376 10.34 -9.49 12.22
N VAL A 377 9.53 -10.04 11.33
CA VAL A 377 8.24 -10.59 11.71
C VAL A 377 8.55 -11.73 12.69
N LYS A 378 8.37 -11.46 13.99
CA LYS A 378 8.27 -12.50 15.00
C LYS A 378 6.86 -13.01 15.03
#